data_AF-A0A7W6AQV1-F1
#
_entry.id   AF-A0A7W6AQV1-F1
#
_cell.length_a   1.000
_cell.length_b   1.000
_cell.length_c   1.000
_cell.angle_alpha   90.00
_cell.angle_beta   90.00
_cell.angle_gamma   90.00
#
_symmetry.space_group_name_H-M   'P 1'
#
loop_
_entity.id
_entity.type
_entity.pdbx_description
1 polymer ?
#
loop_
_entity_poly.entity_id
_entity_poly.type
_entity_poly.pdbx_seq_one_letter_code
_entity_poly.pdbx_strand_id
1 'polypeptide(L)'
;MSAEFQREVLAIVQADVRTARASTGEQAREAAEASLASMVAAPHRVEVLSDPLWPEKAGVCITGPVITGGFNIALVIKPETAKRNARTHSDG
;
A
#
# COMPACT_ATOMS: atom_id res chain seq x y z
N MET A 1 -13.14 6.27 -20.35
CA MET A 1 -11.91 5.54 -19.96
C MET A 1 -12.17 4.05 -19.99
N SER A 2 -11.21 3.25 -20.46
CA SER A 2 -11.37 1.79 -20.54
C SER A 2 -10.94 1.11 -19.24
N ALA A 3 -11.48 -0.08 -18.99
CA ALA A 3 -11.05 -0.93 -17.88
C ALA A 3 -9.58 -1.35 -17.99
N GLU A 4 -9.03 -1.39 -19.20
CA GLU A 4 -7.62 -1.70 -19.47
C GLU A 4 -6.69 -0.61 -18.94
N PHE A 5 -6.98 0.66 -19.25
CA PHE A 5 -6.21 1.80 -18.72
C PHE A 5 -6.15 1.80 -17.20
N GLN A 6 -7.30 1.55 -16.54
CA GLN A 6 -7.35 1.50 -15.09
C GLN A 6 -6.46 0.37 -14.53
N ARG A 7 -6.49 -0.82 -15.15
CA ARG A 7 -5.66 -1.95 -14.73
C ARG A 7 -4.17 -1.65 -14.90
N GLU A 8 -3.78 -1.01 -16.01
CA GLU A 8 -2.39 -0.62 -16.27
C GLU A 8 -1.88 0.37 -15.22
N VAL A 9 -2.64 1.43 -14.94
CA VAL A 9 -2.27 2.41 -13.92
C VAL A 9 -2.13 1.73 -12.54
N LEU A 10 -3.11 0.94 -12.13
CA LEU A 10 -3.06 0.24 -10.84
C LEU A 10 -1.85 -0.71 -10.74
N ALA A 11 -1.50 -1.40 -11.83
CA ALA A 11 -0.34 -2.29 -11.88
C ALA A 11 0.98 -1.53 -11.75
N ILE A 12 1.11 -0.38 -12.42
CA ILE A 12 2.31 0.48 -12.33
C ILE A 12 2.46 1.02 -10.91
N VAL A 13 1.40 1.62 -10.35
CA VAL A 13 1.44 2.13 -8.97
C VAL A 13 1.78 1.02 -7.98
N GLN A 14 1.22 -0.19 -8.15
CA GLN A 14 1.56 -1.33 -7.30
C GLN A 14 3.04 -1.70 -7.39
N ALA A 15 3.62 -1.71 -8.59
CA ALA A 15 5.02 -2.02 -8.80
C ALA A 15 5.95 -0.96 -8.17
N ASP A 16 5.61 0.32 -8.30
CA ASP A 16 6.37 1.42 -7.72
C ASP A 16 6.36 1.39 -6.19
N VAL A 17 5.19 1.16 -5.59
CA VAL A 17 5.05 1.04 -4.13
C VAL A 17 5.86 -0.14 -3.59
N ARG A 18 5.88 -1.28 -4.31
CA ARG A 18 6.74 -2.43 -3.96
C ARG A 18 8.22 -2.08 -4.04
N THR A 19 8.62 -1.34 -5.06
CA THR A 19 10.00 -0.89 -5.28
C THR A 19 10.45 0.10 -4.21
N ALA A 20 9.55 0.96 -3.73
CA ALA A 20 9.80 1.89 -2.63
C ALA A 20 10.07 1.20 -1.28
N ARG A 21 9.75 -0.09 -1.15
CA ARG A 21 9.99 -0.90 0.06
C ARG A 21 9.42 -0.25 1.33
N ALA A 22 8.19 0.26 1.26
CA ALA A 22 7.52 0.89 2.38
C ALA A 22 7.50 0.01 3.64
N SER A 23 7.89 0.58 4.78
CA SER A 23 7.83 -0.05 6.11
C SER A 23 6.61 0.39 6.92
N THR A 24 5.88 1.41 6.46
CA THR A 24 4.66 1.92 7.09
C THR A 24 3.57 2.21 6.05
N GLY A 25 2.32 2.30 6.49
CA GLY A 25 1.21 2.67 5.61
C GLY A 25 1.36 4.07 5.03
N GLU A 26 1.96 5.01 5.77
CA GLU A 26 2.22 6.37 5.28
C GLU A 26 3.23 6.39 4.13
N GLN A 27 4.32 5.62 4.24
CA GLN A 27 5.29 5.47 3.14
C GLN A 27 4.67 4.83 1.90
N ALA A 28 3.77 3.86 2.09
CA ALA A 28 3.02 3.25 0.99
C ALA A 28 2.09 4.27 0.31
N ARG A 29 1.43 5.12 1.10
CA ARG A 29 0.58 6.21 0.59
C ARG A 29 1.40 7.21 -0.22
N GLU A 30 2.50 7.72 0.32
CA GLU A 30 3.37 8.68 -0.35
C GLU A 30 3.91 8.13 -1.68
N ALA A 31 4.36 6.87 -1.70
CA ALA A 31 4.83 6.22 -2.92
C ALA A 31 3.71 6.07 -3.97
N ALA A 32 2.50 5.71 -3.53
CA ALA A 32 1.35 5.58 -4.41
C ALA A 32 0.90 6.95 -4.97
N GLU A 33 0.85 7.98 -4.14
CA GLU A 33 0.53 9.36 -4.55
C GLU A 33 1.55 9.90 -5.55
N ALA A 34 2.85 9.73 -5.27
CA ALA A 34 3.92 10.16 -6.17
C ALA A 34 3.86 9.46 -7.54
N SER A 35 3.64 8.14 -7.55
CA SER A 35 3.47 7.37 -8.79
C SER A 35 2.24 7.83 -9.56
N LEU A 36 1.09 7.97 -8.89
CA LEU A 36 -0.17 8.33 -9.52
C LEU A 36 -0.18 9.75 -10.09
N ALA A 37 0.45 10.71 -9.42
CA ALA A 37 0.58 12.10 -9.87
C ALA A 37 1.30 12.22 -11.22
N SER A 38 2.19 11.28 -11.56
CA SER A 38 2.90 11.26 -12.86
C SER A 38 2.03 10.77 -14.03
N MET A 39 0.94 10.05 -13.75
CA MET A 39 0.11 9.37 -14.75
C MET A 39 -1.29 9.99 -14.89
N VAL A 40 -1.85 10.53 -13.81
CA VAL A 40 -3.24 10.99 -13.75
C VAL A 40 -3.29 12.41 -13.18
N ALA A 41 -3.59 13.38 -14.04
CA ALA A 41 -3.75 14.79 -13.66
C ALA A 41 -5.06 15.08 -12.89
N ALA A 42 -6.05 14.18 -12.97
CA ALA A 42 -7.31 14.35 -12.27
C ALA A 42 -7.15 14.11 -10.75
N PRO A 43 -7.92 14.82 -9.90
CA PRO A 43 -7.83 14.67 -8.46
C PRO A 43 -8.16 13.24 -8.02
N HIS A 44 -7.37 12.70 -7.11
CA HIS A 44 -7.51 11.36 -6.57
C HIS A 44 -7.19 11.35 -5.08
N ARG A 45 -7.78 10.40 -4.36
CA ARG A 45 -7.54 10.16 -2.94
C ARG A 45 -6.91 8.77 -2.79
N VAL A 46 -5.79 8.71 -2.08
CA VAL A 46 -5.11 7.47 -1.73
C VAL A 46 -5.31 7.20 -0.24
N GLU A 47 -5.83 6.03 0.09
CA GLU A 47 -6.01 5.56 1.46
C GLU A 47 -5.25 4.25 1.64
N VAL A 48 -4.64 4.06 2.81
CA VAL A 48 -3.93 2.83 3.15
C VAL A 48 -4.57 2.20 4.36
N LEU A 49 -5.10 1.00 4.17
CA LEU A 49 -5.77 0.20 5.18
C LEU A 49 -4.79 -0.86 5.66
N SER A 50 -4.33 -0.74 6.89
CA SER A 50 -3.52 -1.78 7.54
C SER A 50 -4.42 -2.71 8.34
N ASP A 51 -4.19 -4.01 8.22
CA ASP A 51 -4.91 -4.98 9.05
C ASP A 51 -4.17 -5.14 10.38
N PRO A 52 -4.82 -4.92 11.54
CA PRO A 52 -4.17 -5.12 12.83
C PRO A 52 -3.75 -6.57 13.09
N LEU A 53 -4.36 -7.55 12.42
CA LEU A 53 -3.99 -8.97 12.50
C LEU A 53 -2.80 -9.33 11.59
N TRP A 54 -2.60 -8.55 10.51
CA TRP A 54 -1.48 -8.72 9.57
C TRP A 54 -0.77 -7.37 9.37
N PRO A 55 0.01 -6.91 10.36
CA PRO A 55 0.71 -5.63 10.28
C PRO A 55 1.73 -5.56 9.13
N GLU A 56 2.13 -6.71 8.57
CA GLU A 56 2.98 -6.82 7.40
C GLU A 56 2.22 -6.63 6.08
N LYS A 57 0.90 -6.45 6.11
CA LYS A 57 0.06 -6.27 4.92
C LYS A 57 -0.69 -4.95 4.99
N ALA A 58 -0.77 -4.30 3.85
CA ALA A 58 -1.59 -3.11 3.68
C ALA A 58 -2.36 -3.17 2.37
N GLY A 59 -3.61 -2.73 2.39
CA GLY A 59 -4.42 -2.45 1.22
C GLY A 59 -4.28 -0.99 0.84
N VAL A 60 -3.85 -0.71 -0.40
CA VAL A 60 -3.84 0.63 -0.98
C VAL A 60 -5.10 0.81 -1.79
N CYS A 61 -5.91 1.79 -1.42
CA CYS A 61 -7.17 2.13 -2.07
C CYS A 61 -7.04 3.50 -2.74
N ILE A 62 -7.42 3.57 -4.03
CA ILE A 62 -7.39 4.78 -4.84
C ILE A 62 -8.81 5.08 -5.28
N THR A 63 -9.29 6.28 -4.97
CA THR A 63 -10.62 6.76 -5.36
C THR A 63 -10.50 8.06 -6.12
N GLY A 64 -11.08 8.13 -7.32
CA GLY A 64 -11.07 9.31 -8.17
C GLY A 64 -11.98 9.17 -9.38
N PRO A 65 -12.20 10.24 -10.15
CA PRO A 65 -13.10 10.25 -11.30
C PRO A 65 -12.56 9.43 -12.49
N VAL A 66 -11.25 9.15 -12.48
CA VAL A 66 -10.49 8.49 -13.55
C VAL A 66 -10.10 7.06 -13.15
N ILE A 67 -9.63 6.88 -11.93
CA ILE A 67 -9.18 5.60 -11.37
C ILE A 67 -9.95 5.35 -10.08
N THR A 68 -10.59 4.20 -9.98
CA THR A 68 -11.18 3.70 -8.73
C THR A 68 -10.83 2.23 -8.55
N GLY A 69 -10.10 1.88 -7.49
CA GLY A 69 -9.68 0.51 -7.24
C GLY A 69 -8.62 0.42 -6.16
N GLY A 70 -7.95 -0.72 -6.07
CA GLY A 70 -6.91 -0.89 -5.08
C GLY A 70 -6.14 -2.19 -5.25
N PHE A 71 -5.09 -2.34 -4.45
CA PHE A 71 -4.23 -3.52 -4.47
C PHE A 71 -3.61 -3.74 -3.08
N ASN A 72 -3.18 -4.97 -2.84
CA ASN A 72 -2.49 -5.32 -1.60
C ASN A 72 -0.97 -5.31 -1.80
N ILE A 73 -0.27 -4.90 -0.75
CA ILE A 73 1.20 -4.90 -0.66
C ILE A 73 1.65 -5.56 0.65
N ALA A 74 2.89 -6.05 0.65
CA ALA A 74 3.59 -6.42 1.86
C ALA A 74 4.47 -5.25 2.31
N LEU A 75 4.37 -4.86 3.58
CA LEU A 75 5.23 -3.87 4.21
C LEU A 75 6.52 -4.52 4.69
N VAL A 76 7.64 -3.79 4.59
CA VAL A 76 8.92 -4.24 5.10
C VAL A 76 8.95 -4.03 6.61
N ILE A 77 8.59 -5.06 7.38
CA ILE A 77 8.76 -5.04 8.83
C ILE A 77 10.24 -5.23 9.17
N LYS A 78 10.87 -4.22 9.78
CA LYS A 78 12.22 -4.38 10.34
C LYS A 78 12.17 -5.41 11.48
N PRO A 79 13.11 -6.37 11.57
CA PRO A 79 13.06 -7.49 12.50
C PRO A 79 13.05 -7.12 13.99
N GLU A 80 13.33 -5.86 14.35
CA GLU A 80 13.24 -5.39 15.74
C GLU A 80 11.79 -5.30 16.26
N THR A 81 10.79 -5.12 15.38
CA THR A 81 9.38 -5.07 15.78
C THR A 81 8.75 -6.46 15.94
N ALA A 82 9.29 -7.48 15.27
CA ALA A 82 8.77 -8.86 15.33
C ALA A 82 9.06 -9.56 16.68
N LYS A 83 10.07 -9.09 17.44
CA LYS A 83 10.47 -9.72 18.71
C LYS A 83 9.60 -9.35 19.91
N ARG A 84 8.72 -8.34 19.81
CA ARG A 84 7.94 -7.87 20.96
C ARG A 84 6.68 -8.71 21.22
N ASN A 85 6.13 -9.39 20.22
CA ASN A 85 4.90 -10.19 20.36
C ASN A 85 5.13 -11.68 20.61
N ALA A 86 6.37 -12.18 20.53
CA ALA A 86 6.68 -13.59 20.78
C ALA A 86 6.98 -13.92 22.26
N ARG A 87 6.90 -12.94 23.17
CA ARG A 87 7.37 -13.08 24.57
C ARG A 87 6.29 -13.23 25.64
N THR A 88 5.04 -13.51 25.27
CA THR A 88 3.94 -13.63 26.26
C THR A 88 3.31 -15.03 26.37
N HIS A 89 3.80 -16.03 25.64
CA HIS A 89 3.27 -17.40 25.69
C HIS A 89 4.38 -18.43 25.90
N SER A 90 5.10 -18.36 27.00
CA SER A 90 5.92 -19.46 27.55
C SER A 90 6.31 -19.08 28.97
N ASP A 91 5.42 -19.33 29.93
CA ASP A 91 5.74 -19.73 31.33
C ASP A 91 4.46 -19.63 32.18
N GLY A 92 3.97 -20.79 32.64
CA GLY A 92 2.78 -20.97 33.47
C GLY A 92 2.25 -22.39 33.39
#